data_AF-A0A5D0QN84-F1
#
_entry.id   AF-A0A5D0QN84-F1
#
_cell.length_a   1.000
_cell.length_b   1.000
_cell.length_c   1.000
_cell.angle_alpha   90.00
_cell.angle_beta   90.00
_cell.angle_gamma   90.00
#
_symmetry.space_group_name_H-M   'P 1'
#
loop_
_entity.id
_entity.type
_entity.pdbx_description
1 polymer ?
#
loop_
_entity_poly.entity_id
_entity_poly.type
_entity_poly.pdbx_seq_one_letter_code
_entity_poly.pdbx_strand_id
1 'polypeptide(L)'
;MRYLKIIFVLFFVFGCQKQNKTHIAIGTWNKCLKDGSYFEYKITDEYIMVLTTKSEEIILFRNKVTDKGLIMSEFKNGASLIINNDTLITVSESENKVILKSTYTYDTYEFNKAEFKIDKIDSLNLESWKNKTVSEFKKRAELASCLDLRTEEEKIIPTLNMDDLEEEEIQIIETEKK
;
A
#
# COMPACT_ATOMS: atom_id res chain seq x y z
N MET A 1 47.92 -34.90 19.85
CA MET A 1 46.55 -34.97 19.29
C MET A 1 45.51 -34.35 20.23
N ARG A 2 45.63 -33.04 20.55
CA ARG A 2 44.70 -32.35 21.46
C ARG A 2 44.13 -31.06 20.87
N TYR A 3 44.79 -30.51 19.84
CA TYR A 3 44.37 -29.29 19.14
C TYR A 3 43.38 -29.53 17.99
N LEU A 4 43.30 -30.75 17.45
CA LEU A 4 42.37 -31.07 16.34
C LEU A 4 40.90 -31.12 16.79
N LYS A 5 40.64 -31.41 18.08
CA LYS A 5 39.28 -31.45 18.65
C LYS A 5 38.69 -30.06 18.94
N ILE A 6 39.52 -29.02 19.04
CA ILE A 6 39.08 -27.66 19.35
C ILE A 6 38.62 -26.92 18.07
N ILE A 7 39.18 -27.27 16.92
CA ILE A 7 38.81 -26.65 15.62
C ILE A 7 37.40 -27.05 15.18
N PHE A 8 36.93 -28.25 15.50
CA PHE A 8 35.58 -28.71 15.13
C PHE A 8 34.44 -28.04 15.93
N VAL A 9 34.74 -27.47 17.10
CA VAL A 9 33.72 -26.79 17.92
C VAL A 9 33.47 -25.36 17.43
N LEU A 10 34.45 -24.72 16.78
CA LEU A 10 34.33 -23.37 16.25
C LEU A 10 33.50 -23.28 14.96
N PHE A 11 33.36 -24.39 14.21
CA PHE A 11 32.54 -24.41 12.99
C PHE A 11 31.03 -24.59 13.25
N PHE A 12 30.61 -25.01 14.44
CA PHE A 12 29.19 -25.17 14.77
C PHE A 12 28.48 -23.87 15.19
N VAL A 13 29.22 -22.79 15.48
CA VAL A 13 28.63 -21.52 15.96
C VAL A 13 28.41 -20.51 14.82
N PHE A 14 28.92 -20.79 13.61
CA PHE A 14 28.57 -20.07 12.38
C PHE A 14 27.49 -20.81 11.58
N GLY A 15 26.55 -21.47 12.28
CA GLY A 15 25.29 -21.81 11.66
C GLY A 15 24.68 -20.52 11.12
N CYS A 16 24.60 -20.39 9.79
CA CYS A 16 23.89 -19.31 9.12
C CYS A 16 22.55 -19.09 9.83
N GLN A 17 22.49 -18.07 10.68
CA GLN A 17 21.23 -17.46 11.02
C GLN A 17 20.74 -16.93 9.69
N LYS A 18 19.87 -17.67 8.99
CA LYS A 18 18.97 -17.08 8.01
C LYS A 18 18.26 -15.98 8.78
N GLN A 19 18.74 -14.75 8.66
CA GLN A 19 17.97 -13.59 9.02
C GLN A 19 16.80 -13.60 8.03
N ASN A 20 15.74 -14.34 8.37
CA ASN A 20 14.40 -14.05 7.89
C ASN A 20 13.98 -12.72 8.54
N LYS A 21 14.71 -11.64 8.26
CA LYS A 21 14.26 -10.29 8.55
C LYS A 21 13.17 -10.03 7.54
N THR A 22 11.95 -10.34 7.92
CA THR A 22 10.75 -9.83 7.25
C THR A 22 10.86 -8.31 7.24
N HIS A 23 10.76 -7.69 6.07
CA HIS A 23 10.83 -6.24 5.92
C HIS A 23 9.79 -5.58 6.84
N ILE A 24 10.16 -4.46 7.48
CA ILE A 24 9.35 -3.86 8.54
C ILE A 24 7.95 -3.46 8.09
N ALA A 25 7.77 -3.16 6.80
CA ALA A 25 6.48 -2.82 6.22
C ALA A 25 5.49 -3.99 6.18
N ILE A 26 5.92 -5.26 6.33
CA ILE A 26 5.03 -6.40 6.41
C ILE A 26 4.24 -6.33 7.72
N GLY A 27 2.92 -6.20 7.61
CA GLY A 27 2.09 -5.98 8.78
C GLY A 27 0.71 -5.46 8.46
N THR A 28 0.01 -5.05 9.52
CA THR A 28 -1.26 -4.36 9.45
C THR A 28 -1.06 -2.92 9.92
N TRP A 29 -1.57 -1.99 9.14
CA TRP A 29 -1.39 -0.55 9.33
C TRP A 29 -2.72 0.15 9.19
N ASN A 30 -2.85 1.33 9.81
CA ASN A 30 -4.00 2.19 9.60
C ASN A 30 -3.61 3.67 9.63
N LYS A 31 -4.53 4.51 9.14
CA LYS A 31 -4.45 5.97 9.30
C LYS A 31 -5.80 6.64 9.09
N CYS A 32 -5.97 7.78 9.75
CA CYS A 32 -6.95 8.79 9.34
C CYS A 32 -6.29 9.74 8.33
N LEU A 33 -7.03 10.10 7.29
CA LEU A 33 -6.67 11.18 6.37
C LEU A 33 -7.28 12.50 6.83
N LYS A 34 -6.72 13.60 6.33
CA LYS A 34 -7.20 14.97 6.61
C LYS A 34 -8.68 15.16 6.26
N ASP A 35 -9.15 14.48 5.22
CA ASP A 35 -10.55 14.55 4.77
C ASP A 35 -11.52 13.70 5.61
N GLY A 36 -11.07 13.17 6.75
CA GLY A 36 -11.88 12.31 7.63
C GLY A 36 -11.97 10.87 7.16
N SER A 37 -11.34 10.50 6.04
CA SER A 37 -11.38 9.11 5.57
C SER A 37 -10.46 8.22 6.40
N TYR A 38 -10.90 7.01 6.69
CA TYR A 38 -10.12 6.00 7.38
C TYR A 38 -9.61 4.94 6.41
N PHE A 39 -8.34 4.56 6.55
CA PHE A 39 -7.69 3.55 5.72
C PHE A 39 -7.03 2.48 6.59
N GLU A 40 -7.16 1.23 6.16
CA GLU A 40 -6.40 0.09 6.68
C GLU A 40 -5.62 -0.58 5.57
N TYR A 41 -4.41 -1.05 5.89
CA TYR A 41 -3.53 -1.73 4.97
C TYR A 41 -3.09 -3.06 5.57
N LYS A 42 -3.13 -4.12 4.78
CA LYS A 42 -2.43 -5.38 5.07
C LYS A 42 -1.35 -5.58 4.02
N ILE A 43 -0.10 -5.48 4.44
CA ILE A 43 1.06 -5.70 3.57
C ILE A 43 1.61 -7.09 3.88
N THR A 44 1.70 -7.93 2.85
CA THR A 44 2.31 -9.26 2.90
C THR A 44 3.42 -9.34 1.85
N ASP A 45 4.16 -10.44 1.80
CA ASP A 45 5.17 -10.67 0.76
C ASP A 45 4.59 -10.74 -0.66
N GLU A 46 3.28 -11.04 -0.79
CA GLU A 46 2.63 -11.38 -2.07
C GLU A 46 1.64 -10.32 -2.54
N TYR A 47 1.02 -9.61 -1.59
CA TYR A 47 -0.02 -8.63 -1.87
C TYR A 47 -0.08 -7.52 -0.83
N ILE A 48 -0.62 -6.38 -1.26
CA ILE A 48 -1.10 -5.30 -0.41
C ILE A 48 -2.60 -5.24 -0.55
N MET A 49 -3.29 -5.30 0.57
CA MET A 49 -4.73 -5.11 0.65
C MET A 49 -5.03 -3.76 1.29
N VAL A 50 -5.95 -3.03 0.70
CA VAL A 50 -6.40 -1.72 1.17
C VAL A 50 -7.90 -1.74 1.41
N LEU A 51 -8.30 -1.28 2.59
CA LEU A 51 -9.69 -1.03 2.98
C LEU A 51 -9.82 0.46 3.28
N THR A 52 -10.89 1.08 2.82
CA THR A 52 -11.09 2.53 2.98
C THR A 52 -12.57 2.86 3.17
N THR A 53 -12.87 3.93 3.91
CA THR A 53 -14.25 4.45 4.01
C THR A 53 -14.73 5.10 2.71
N LYS A 54 -13.84 5.32 1.73
CA LYS A 54 -14.18 5.87 0.41
C LYS A 54 -14.76 4.86 -0.57
N SER A 55 -14.67 3.56 -0.27
CA SER A 55 -15.12 2.49 -1.17
C SER A 55 -15.59 1.29 -0.35
N GLU A 56 -16.61 0.58 -0.83
CA GLU A 56 -17.02 -0.69 -0.22
C GLU A 56 -16.20 -1.89 -0.71
N GLU A 57 -15.30 -1.67 -1.67
CA GLU A 57 -14.47 -2.72 -2.25
C GLU A 57 -13.16 -2.92 -1.48
N ILE A 58 -12.72 -4.18 -1.42
CA ILE A 58 -11.39 -4.54 -0.97
C ILE A 58 -10.44 -4.38 -2.15
N ILE A 59 -9.52 -3.42 -2.06
CA ILE A 59 -8.54 -3.17 -3.12
C ILE A 59 -7.33 -4.06 -2.88
N LEU A 60 -6.84 -4.73 -3.94
CA LEU A 60 -5.70 -5.64 -3.88
C LEU A 60 -4.66 -5.27 -4.93
N PHE A 61 -3.41 -5.18 -4.50
CA PHE A 61 -2.24 -5.08 -5.37
C PHE A 61 -1.35 -6.28 -5.15
N ARG A 62 -0.70 -6.76 -6.22
CA ARG A 62 0.42 -7.68 -6.06
C ARG A 62 1.58 -6.89 -5.47
N ASN A 63 2.30 -7.54 -4.57
CA ASN A 63 3.47 -6.99 -3.91
C ASN A 63 4.65 -7.93 -4.07
N LYS A 64 5.84 -7.35 -4.12
CA LYS A 64 7.09 -8.06 -3.88
C LYS A 64 7.91 -7.22 -2.91
N VAL A 65 8.18 -7.79 -1.75
CA VAL A 65 9.04 -7.19 -0.73
C VAL A 65 10.51 -7.35 -1.14
N THR A 66 11.29 -6.29 -0.97
CA THR A 66 12.74 -6.26 -1.15
C THR A 66 13.41 -5.63 0.08
N ASP A 67 14.73 -5.74 0.21
CA ASP A 67 15.46 -5.13 1.34
C ASP A 67 15.29 -3.61 1.43
N LYS A 68 14.98 -2.93 0.31
CA LYS A 68 14.92 -1.47 0.20
C LYS A 68 13.49 -0.91 0.14
N GLY A 69 12.48 -1.77 0.13
CA GLY A 69 11.10 -1.35 -0.04
C GLY A 69 10.21 -2.38 -0.73
N LEU A 70 9.13 -1.90 -1.34
CA LEU A 70 8.05 -2.71 -1.92
C LEU A 70 7.93 -2.43 -3.42
N ILE A 71 7.72 -3.47 -4.22
CA ILE A 71 7.37 -3.34 -5.64
C ILE A 71 5.91 -3.73 -5.78
N MET A 72 5.08 -2.75 -6.12
CA MET A 72 3.64 -2.89 -6.28
C MET A 72 3.27 -2.98 -7.75
N SER A 73 2.31 -3.85 -8.04
CA SER A 73 1.73 -3.95 -9.39
C SER A 73 0.27 -4.34 -9.32
N GLU A 74 -0.53 -3.89 -10.27
CA GLU A 74 -1.91 -4.33 -10.41
C GLU A 74 -1.99 -5.82 -10.73
N PHE A 75 -3.10 -6.47 -10.32
CA PHE A 75 -3.40 -7.80 -10.83
C PHE A 75 -3.81 -7.67 -12.31
N LYS A 76 -3.31 -8.56 -13.17
CA LYS A 76 -3.59 -8.57 -14.62
C LYS A 76 -5.08 -8.52 -15.00
N ASN A 77 -5.97 -8.93 -14.08
CA ASN A 77 -7.42 -8.97 -14.25
C ASN A 77 -8.17 -8.13 -13.20
N GLY A 78 -7.48 -7.22 -12.49
CA GLY A 78 -8.13 -6.30 -11.55
C GLY A 78 -8.92 -5.22 -12.28
N ALA A 79 -9.84 -4.56 -11.59
CA ALA A 79 -10.28 -3.23 -12.04
C ALA A 79 -9.00 -2.42 -12.20
N SER A 80 -8.68 -2.00 -13.42
CA SER A 80 -7.50 -1.17 -13.66
C SER A 80 -7.73 0.12 -12.88
N LEU A 81 -7.14 0.19 -11.69
CA LEU A 81 -7.04 1.45 -10.99
C LEU A 81 -5.93 2.19 -11.75
N ILE A 82 -6.02 3.50 -11.83
CA ILE A 82 -5.06 4.31 -12.61
C ILE A 82 -3.70 4.39 -11.86
N ILE A 83 -3.34 3.36 -11.09
CA ILE A 83 -2.10 3.29 -10.32
C ILE A 83 -1.15 2.39 -11.09
N ASN A 84 -0.25 3.03 -11.83
CA ASN A 84 0.85 2.36 -12.50
C ASN A 84 1.65 1.53 -11.50
N ASN A 85 2.28 0.45 -11.98
CA ASN A 85 3.26 -0.30 -11.19
C ASN A 85 4.26 0.69 -10.57
N ASP A 86 4.49 0.58 -9.27
CA ASP A 86 5.29 1.53 -8.52
C ASP A 86 6.25 0.80 -7.59
N THR A 87 7.39 1.42 -7.34
CA THR A 87 8.30 1.00 -6.28
C THR A 87 8.19 1.99 -5.13
N LEU A 88 7.85 1.50 -3.95
CA LEU A 88 7.83 2.26 -2.72
C LEU A 88 9.13 2.01 -1.95
N ILE A 89 9.98 3.01 -1.85
CA ILE A 89 11.25 2.91 -1.11
C ILE A 89 11.06 3.31 0.35
N THR A 90 11.73 2.61 1.26
CA THR A 90 11.69 2.96 2.68
C THR A 90 12.51 4.22 2.92
N VAL A 91 11.86 5.29 3.43
CA VAL A 91 12.51 6.56 3.78
C VAL A 91 12.92 6.57 5.25
N SER A 92 12.04 6.10 6.12
CA SER A 92 12.31 5.99 7.55
C SER A 92 11.49 4.88 8.17
N GLU A 93 12.03 4.24 9.18
CA GLU A 93 11.36 3.15 9.88
C GLU A 93 11.58 3.19 11.39
N SER A 94 10.56 2.73 12.11
CA SER A 94 10.56 2.49 13.55
C SER A 94 9.62 1.31 13.83
N GLU A 95 9.60 0.82 15.06
CA GLU A 95 8.76 -0.33 15.43
C GLU A 95 7.25 -0.12 15.14
N ASN A 96 6.78 1.14 15.23
CA ASN A 96 5.36 1.50 15.15
C ASN A 96 4.99 2.33 13.92
N LYS A 97 5.96 2.71 13.10
CA LYS A 97 5.74 3.59 11.96
C LYS A 97 6.74 3.30 10.86
N VAL A 98 6.24 3.18 9.63
CA VAL A 98 7.07 3.12 8.42
C VAL A 98 6.62 4.22 7.46
N ILE A 99 7.59 4.92 6.88
CA ILE A 99 7.37 5.91 5.83
C ILE A 99 7.97 5.37 4.56
N LEU A 100 7.13 5.19 3.55
CA LEU A 100 7.53 4.78 2.21
C LEU A 100 7.36 5.94 1.25
N LYS A 101 8.17 6.01 0.20
CA LYS A 101 8.06 7.03 -0.85
C LYS A 101 7.95 6.37 -2.21
N SER A 102 6.97 6.81 -2.99
CA SER A 102 6.83 6.42 -4.39
C SER A 102 8.05 6.87 -5.19
N THR A 103 8.56 5.99 -6.03
CA THR A 103 9.58 6.34 -7.02
C THR A 103 8.97 6.91 -8.30
N TYR A 104 7.68 6.65 -8.54
CA TYR A 104 6.96 7.12 -9.71
C TYR A 104 6.32 8.51 -9.48
N THR A 105 5.48 8.66 -8.44
CA THR A 105 4.77 9.91 -8.14
C THR A 105 5.52 10.82 -7.17
N TYR A 106 6.56 10.30 -6.50
CA TYR A 106 7.26 10.98 -5.39
C TYR A 106 6.41 11.21 -4.13
N ASP A 107 5.18 10.69 -4.09
CA ASP A 107 4.32 10.76 -2.92
C ASP A 107 4.90 10.00 -1.74
N THR A 108 4.61 10.49 -0.54
CA THR A 108 5.03 9.85 0.71
C THR A 108 3.84 9.21 1.40
N TYR A 109 3.99 7.92 1.71
CA TYR A 109 2.99 7.11 2.40
C TYR A 109 3.47 6.82 3.82
N GLU A 110 2.78 7.41 4.77
CA GLU A 110 2.96 7.12 6.18
C GLU A 110 2.01 6.00 6.63
N PHE A 111 2.58 4.97 7.25
CA PHE A 111 1.85 3.84 7.82
C PHE A 111 2.12 3.76 9.31
N ASN A 112 1.06 3.85 10.12
CA ASN A 112 1.11 3.66 11.58
C ASN A 112 0.63 2.26 11.91
N LYS A 113 1.37 1.57 12.77
CA LYS A 113 1.13 0.15 13.07
C LYS A 113 -0.20 0.00 13.77
N ALA A 114 -1.03 -0.90 13.26
CA ALA A 114 -2.31 -1.19 13.87
C ALA A 114 -2.13 -2.11 15.09
N GLU A 115 -2.95 -1.90 16.12
CA GLU A 115 -3.04 -2.77 17.31
C GLU A 115 -3.86 -4.05 17.05
N PHE A 116 -4.38 -4.20 15.83
CA PHE A 116 -5.13 -5.36 15.37
C PHE A 116 -4.44 -6.03 14.18
N LYS A 117 -4.87 -7.26 13.88
CA LYS A 117 -4.42 -7.99 12.69
C LYS A 117 -5.59 -8.18 11.75
N ILE A 118 -5.34 -7.97 10.47
CA ILE A 118 -6.25 -8.42 9.42
C ILE A 118 -5.83 -9.83 8.99
N ASP A 119 -6.82 -10.73 8.90
CA ASP A 119 -6.65 -12.10 8.46
C ASP A 119 -6.11 -12.17 7.01
N LYS A 120 -5.39 -13.24 6.69
CA LYS A 120 -5.00 -13.50 5.29
C LYS A 120 -6.25 -13.85 4.47
N ILE A 121 -6.19 -13.63 3.16
CA ILE A 121 -7.26 -14.01 2.24
C ILE A 121 -7.51 -15.51 2.36
N ASP A 122 -8.72 -15.89 2.74
CA ASP A 122 -9.18 -17.28 2.69
C ASP A 122 -9.80 -17.56 1.32
N SER A 123 -9.03 -18.16 0.42
CA SER A 123 -9.50 -18.50 -0.92
C SER A 123 -10.52 -19.63 -0.95
N LEU A 124 -10.60 -20.46 0.11
CA LEU A 124 -11.56 -21.56 0.19
C LEU A 124 -12.94 -21.06 0.61
N ASN A 125 -13.00 -19.98 1.40
CA ASN A 125 -14.24 -19.36 1.88
C ASN A 125 -14.28 -17.85 1.57
N LEU A 126 -13.97 -17.48 0.33
CA LEU A 126 -13.71 -16.09 -0.07
C LEU A 126 -14.85 -15.13 0.29
N GLU A 127 -16.09 -15.51 0.06
CA GLU A 127 -17.26 -14.67 0.36
C GLU A 127 -17.42 -14.43 1.86
N SER A 128 -17.33 -15.50 2.66
CA SER A 128 -17.39 -15.40 4.12
C SER A 128 -16.26 -14.53 4.68
N TRP A 129 -15.03 -14.75 4.17
CA TRP A 129 -13.87 -13.95 4.52
C TRP A 129 -14.04 -12.47 4.16
N LYS A 130 -14.53 -12.17 2.95
CA LYS A 130 -14.79 -10.80 2.49
C LYS A 130 -15.81 -10.12 3.40
N ASN A 131 -16.94 -10.78 3.66
CA ASN A 131 -18.01 -10.24 4.50
C ASN A 131 -17.53 -9.96 5.93
N LYS A 132 -16.77 -10.89 6.52
CA LYS A 132 -16.16 -10.71 7.84
C LYS A 132 -15.19 -9.53 7.84
N THR A 133 -14.27 -9.49 6.89
CA THR A 133 -13.22 -8.45 6.78
C THR A 133 -13.83 -7.06 6.65
N VAL A 134 -14.82 -6.89 5.78
CA VAL A 134 -15.53 -5.60 5.60
C VAL A 134 -16.33 -5.23 6.84
N SER A 135 -17.02 -6.19 7.46
CA SER A 135 -17.79 -5.93 8.69
C SER A 135 -16.90 -5.44 9.84
N GLU A 136 -15.78 -6.10 10.06
CA GLU A 136 -14.83 -5.71 11.10
C GLU A 136 -14.14 -4.38 10.79
N PHE A 137 -13.81 -4.13 9.52
CA PHE A 137 -13.30 -2.83 9.08
C PHE A 137 -14.30 -1.71 9.39
N LYS A 138 -15.58 -1.86 9.04
CA LYS A 138 -16.63 -0.86 9.31
C LYS A 138 -16.71 -0.52 10.81
N LYS A 139 -16.65 -1.53 11.68
CA LYS A 139 -16.61 -1.33 13.14
C LYS A 139 -15.37 -0.54 13.59
N ARG A 140 -14.19 -0.87 13.07
CA ARG A 140 -12.96 -0.15 13.43
C ARG A 140 -12.93 1.27 12.89
N ALA A 141 -13.45 1.49 11.69
CA ALA A 141 -13.58 2.82 11.10
C ALA A 141 -14.49 3.74 11.94
N GLU A 142 -15.62 3.20 12.39
CA GLU A 142 -16.54 3.90 13.29
C GLU A 142 -15.87 4.25 14.63
N LEU A 143 -15.17 3.27 15.23
CA LEU A 143 -14.42 3.48 16.48
C LEU A 143 -13.27 4.49 16.31
N ALA A 144 -12.60 4.50 15.17
CA ALA A 144 -11.52 5.45 14.88
C ALA A 144 -12.03 6.89 14.79
N SER A 145 -13.29 7.08 14.35
CA SER A 145 -13.98 8.38 14.34
C SER A 145 -13.11 9.51 13.74
N CYS A 146 -12.49 9.24 12.58
CA CYS A 146 -11.62 10.20 11.90
C CYS A 146 -12.38 11.49 11.55
N LEU A 147 -11.88 12.63 12.02
CA LEU A 147 -12.49 13.94 11.78
C LEU A 147 -12.02 14.51 10.42
N ASP A 148 -12.93 15.14 9.69
CA ASP A 148 -12.58 15.96 8.53
C ASP A 148 -11.98 17.30 9.01
N LEU A 149 -10.68 17.45 8.84
CA LEU A 149 -9.88 18.60 9.22
C LEU A 149 -9.62 19.56 8.05
N ARG A 150 -10.30 19.37 6.92
CA ARG A 150 -10.23 20.30 5.78
C ARG A 150 -10.95 21.61 6.11
N THR A 151 -10.43 22.70 5.57
CA THR A 151 -11.13 23.99 5.57
C THR A 151 -12.37 23.92 4.68
N GLU A 152 -13.32 24.85 4.84
CA GLU A 152 -14.50 24.90 3.96
C GLU A 152 -14.10 25.12 2.49
N GLU A 153 -13.04 25.90 2.23
CA GLU A 153 -12.50 26.10 0.88
C GLU A 153 -11.98 24.78 0.27
N GLU A 154 -11.25 23.96 1.05
CA GLU A 154 -10.74 22.65 0.61
C GLU A 154 -11.83 21.60 0.36
N LYS A 155 -13.06 21.85 0.82
CA LYS A 155 -14.22 20.99 0.57
C LYS A 155 -14.92 21.32 -0.75
N ILE A 156 -14.67 22.51 -1.31
CA ILE A 156 -15.25 22.93 -2.59
C ILE A 156 -14.52 22.17 -3.71
N ILE A 157 -15.23 21.28 -4.39
CA ILE A 157 -14.73 20.63 -5.60
C ILE A 157 -14.78 21.68 -6.72
N PRO A 158 -13.67 22.02 -7.38
CA PRO A 158 -13.70 22.92 -8.52
C PRO A 158 -14.61 22.33 -9.61
N THR A 159 -15.74 22.96 -9.87
CA THR A 159 -16.52 22.67 -11.07
C THR A 159 -15.74 23.22 -12.26
N LEU A 160 -15.20 22.32 -13.08
CA LEU A 160 -14.74 22.67 -14.42
C LEU A 160 -15.98 23.11 -15.21
N ASN A 161 -16.06 24.40 -15.49
CA ASN A 161 -17.06 24.92 -16.41
C ASN A 161 -16.57 24.59 -17.82
N MET A 162 -17.26 23.67 -18.50
CA MET A 162 -16.90 23.26 -19.87
C MET A 162 -17.04 24.41 -20.87
N ASP A 163 -17.77 25.48 -20.50
CA ASP A 163 -17.93 26.69 -21.31
C ASP A 163 -16.68 27.60 -21.30
N ASP A 164 -15.72 27.38 -20.39
CA ASP A 164 -14.45 28.13 -20.31
C ASP A 164 -13.32 27.46 -21.12
N LEU A 165 -13.58 26.31 -21.75
CA LEU A 165 -12.66 25.65 -22.66
C LEU A 165 -12.89 26.23 -24.08
N GLU A 166 -12.11 27.23 -24.47
CA GLU A 166 -12.05 27.64 -25.87
C GLU A 166 -11.59 26.45 -26.72
N GLU A 167 -12.45 25.98 -27.63
CA GLU A 167 -12.09 24.97 -28.63
C GLU A 167 -11.02 25.57 -29.56
N GLU A 168 -9.74 25.31 -29.30
CA GLU A 168 -8.69 25.53 -30.30
C GLU A 168 -8.95 24.59 -31.48
N GLU A 169 -9.50 25.12 -32.57
CA GLU A 169 -9.65 24.40 -33.84
C GLU A 169 -8.27 23.91 -34.33
N ILE A 170 -8.04 22.60 -34.23
CA ILE A 170 -6.85 21.97 -34.79
C ILE A 170 -6.96 22.02 -36.32
N GLN A 171 -6.27 22.97 -36.96
CA GLN A 171 -6.13 22.98 -38.42
C GLN A 171 -5.22 21.85 -38.88
N ILE A 172 -5.81 20.81 -39.48
CA ILE A 172 -5.07 19.74 -40.14
C ILE A 172 -4.54 20.28 -41.47
N ILE A 173 -3.22 20.52 -41.55
CA ILE A 173 -2.56 20.87 -42.80
C ILE A 173 -2.24 19.57 -43.54
N GLU A 174 -3.02 19.23 -44.56
CA GLU A 174 -2.64 18.18 -45.51
C GLU A 174 -1.47 18.67 -46.38
N THR A 175 -0.27 18.15 -46.11
CA THR A 175 0.85 18.29 -47.05
C THR A 175 0.71 17.26 -48.16
N GLU A 176 0.32 17.72 -49.36
CA GLU A 176 0.44 16.93 -50.59
C GLU A 176 1.92 16.59 -50.84
N LYS A 177 2.23 15.28 -50.89
CA LYS A 177 3.54 14.78 -51.30
C LYS A 177 3.71 14.98 -52.80
N LYS A 178 4.73 15.74 -53.19
CA LYS A 178 5.28 15.76 -54.55
C LYS A 178 6.42 14.77 -54.69
#